data_AF-A0A2D3VR79-F1
#
_entry.id   AF-A0A2D3VR79-F1
#
_cell.length_a   1.000
_cell.length_b   1.000
_cell.length_c   1.000
_cell.angle_alpha   90.00
_cell.angle_beta   90.00
_cell.angle_gamma   90.00
#
_symmetry.space_group_name_H-M   'P 1'
#
loop_
_entity.id
_entity.type
_entity.pdbx_description
1 polymer ?
#
loop_
_entity_poly.entity_id
_entity_poly.type
_entity_poly.pdbx_seq_one_letter_code
_entity_poly.pdbx_strand_id
1 'polypeptide(L)'
;MVRLDRNKIQSGLGKRPKSTQEESEEVDKSQNTNSELEKFSLYILKVMMDENIPPTPNNFQIYFDKLLDNKPVSFKKRINELLEAEAVNDDEHRAKMEMDVKEGFAQIKSIMQVVSTVYKNLNVMREIIKKRTNEL
;
A
#
# COMPACT_ATOMS: atom_id res chain seq x y z
N MET A 1 -25.42 15.97 -48.58
CA MET A 1 -25.41 17.08 -47.61
C MET A 1 -26.78 17.14 -46.96
N VAL A 2 -26.96 16.53 -45.79
CA VAL A 2 -28.25 16.42 -45.08
C VAL A 2 -28.05 17.01 -43.68
N ARG A 3 -28.80 18.06 -43.36
CA ARG A 3 -28.74 18.78 -42.09
C ARG A 3 -29.52 17.99 -41.03
N LEU A 4 -28.93 17.73 -39.87
CA LEU A 4 -29.66 17.17 -38.71
C LEU A 4 -30.27 18.31 -37.89
N ASP A 5 -31.59 18.28 -37.74
CA ASP A 5 -32.37 19.15 -36.85
C ASP A 5 -32.09 18.82 -35.37
N ARG A 6 -31.74 19.87 -34.62
CA ARG A 6 -31.19 19.79 -33.26
C ARG A 6 -32.27 19.98 -32.18
N ASN A 7 -33.45 19.36 -32.34
CA ASN A 7 -34.59 19.66 -31.46
C ASN A 7 -35.49 18.44 -31.12
N LYS A 8 -34.89 17.34 -30.65
CA LYS A 8 -35.66 16.16 -30.21
C LYS A 8 -35.07 15.35 -29.05
N ILE A 9 -34.25 15.96 -28.19
CA ILE A 9 -33.70 15.28 -27.00
C ILE A 9 -34.16 16.02 -25.75
N GLN A 10 -35.47 16.09 -25.51
CA GLN A 10 -36.03 16.47 -24.20
C GLN A 10 -37.50 16.07 -24.10
N SER A 11 -37.77 14.77 -23.99
CA SER A 11 -38.97 14.26 -23.28
C SER A 11 -38.87 12.75 -23.15
N GLY A 12 -38.43 12.26 -21.98
CA GLY A 12 -38.37 10.82 -21.76
C GLY A 12 -37.65 10.41 -20.49
N LEU A 13 -38.03 10.96 -19.33
CA LEU A 13 -37.64 10.38 -18.04
C LEU A 13 -38.92 9.88 -17.35
N GLY A 14 -39.12 8.56 -17.49
CA GLY A 14 -40.20 7.83 -16.86
C GLY A 14 -40.02 7.77 -15.34
N LYS A 15 -41.13 7.96 -14.64
CA LYS A 15 -41.28 7.60 -13.22
C LYS A 15 -41.43 6.08 -13.08
N ARG A 16 -40.68 5.47 -12.17
CA ARG A 16 -40.97 4.18 -11.50
C ARG A 16 -40.28 4.15 -10.12
N PRO A 17 -40.71 3.29 -9.18
CA PRO A 17 -41.14 3.69 -7.84
C PRO A 17 -40.12 3.37 -6.72
N LYS A 18 -40.39 3.94 -5.53
CA LYS A 18 -39.68 3.72 -4.25
C LYS A 18 -39.85 2.29 -3.71
N SER A 19 -38.74 1.62 -3.41
CA SER A 19 -38.44 0.72 -2.26
C SER A 19 -37.08 0.08 -2.57
N THR A 20 -35.99 0.31 -1.85
CA THR A 20 -35.72 -0.18 -0.49
C THR A 20 -34.47 0.52 0.03
N GLN A 21 -34.54 1.03 1.27
CA GLN A 21 -33.46 1.56 2.10
C GLN A 21 -32.50 0.39 2.41
N GLU A 22 -31.17 0.46 2.26
CA GLU A 22 -30.24 0.94 3.31
C GLU A 22 -28.78 1.13 2.82
N GLU A 23 -28.45 1.00 1.53
CA GLU A 23 -27.04 0.95 1.05
C GLU A 23 -26.44 2.28 0.54
N SER A 24 -27.17 3.40 0.55
CA SER A 24 -26.76 4.63 -0.14
C SER A 24 -26.15 5.74 0.74
N GLU A 25 -25.97 5.53 2.05
CA GLU A 25 -25.45 6.60 2.94
C GLU A 25 -23.93 6.57 3.18
N GLU A 26 -23.25 5.43 2.96
CA GLU A 26 -21.81 5.34 3.21
C GLU A 26 -20.94 5.89 2.07
N VAL A 27 -21.41 5.75 0.82
CA VAL A 27 -20.64 6.18 -0.37
C VAL A 27 -20.64 7.70 -0.54
N ASP A 28 -21.71 8.38 -0.14
CA ASP A 28 -21.82 9.85 -0.27
C ASP A 28 -21.00 10.60 0.80
N LYS A 29 -20.90 10.03 2.01
CA LYS A 29 -20.03 10.57 3.06
C LYS A 29 -18.55 10.42 2.74
N SER A 30 -18.11 9.34 2.08
CA SER A 30 -16.68 9.12 1.78
C SER A 30 -16.16 10.02 0.65
N GLN A 31 -16.97 10.33 -0.36
CA GLN A 31 -16.57 11.23 -1.45
C GLN A 31 -16.43 12.68 -0.98
N ASN A 32 -17.34 13.16 -0.14
CA ASN A 32 -17.27 14.52 0.37
C ASN A 32 -15.98 14.76 1.20
N THR A 33 -15.46 13.70 1.82
CA THR A 33 -14.42 13.77 2.84
C THR A 33 -13.02 13.61 2.27
N ASN A 34 -12.91 12.86 1.16
CA ASN A 34 -11.75 13.00 0.28
C ASN A 34 -11.67 14.42 -0.27
N SER A 35 -12.80 15.04 -0.65
CA SER A 35 -12.79 16.43 -1.13
C SER A 35 -12.36 17.44 -0.04
N GLU A 36 -12.65 17.20 1.24
CA GLU A 36 -12.20 18.06 2.34
C GLU A 36 -10.69 17.94 2.60
N LEU A 37 -10.14 16.73 2.55
CA LEU A 37 -8.70 16.49 2.65
C LEU A 37 -7.96 17.08 1.42
N GLU A 38 -8.48 16.89 0.21
CA GLU A 38 -7.91 17.50 -1.01
C GLU A 38 -7.87 19.02 -0.92
N LYS A 39 -8.98 19.65 -0.49
CA LYS A 39 -9.02 21.10 -0.25
C LYS A 39 -8.01 21.55 0.80
N PHE A 40 -7.80 20.73 1.84
CA PHE A 40 -6.81 21.00 2.87
C PHE A 40 -5.38 20.89 2.34
N SER A 41 -5.07 19.87 1.55
CA SER A 41 -3.77 19.70 0.89
C SER A 41 -3.49 20.85 -0.10
N LEU A 42 -4.49 21.28 -0.87
CA LEU A 42 -4.37 22.45 -1.75
C LEU A 42 -4.14 23.75 -0.96
N TYR A 43 -4.78 23.90 0.20
CA TYR A 43 -4.55 25.03 1.09
C TYR A 43 -3.11 25.04 1.62
N ILE A 44 -2.57 23.89 2.04
CA ILE A 44 -1.18 23.77 2.47
C ILE A 44 -0.22 24.18 1.35
N LEU A 45 -0.42 23.65 0.14
CA LEU A 45 0.43 24.00 -1.02
C LEU A 45 0.39 25.49 -1.34
N LYS A 46 -0.79 26.12 -1.21
CA LYS A 46 -0.93 27.56 -1.40
C LYS A 46 -0.15 28.34 -0.34
N VAL A 47 -0.24 27.97 0.94
CA VAL A 47 0.51 28.61 2.02
C VAL A 47 2.02 28.46 1.81
N MET A 48 2.48 27.29 1.39
CA MET A 48 3.90 27.06 1.09
C MET A 48 4.38 27.92 -0.08
N MET A 49 3.53 28.10 -1.10
CA MET A 49 3.82 28.98 -2.24
C MET A 49 3.86 30.45 -1.82
N ASP A 50 2.92 30.90 -0.98
CA ASP A 50 2.86 32.27 -0.46
C ASP A 50 4.07 32.59 0.43
N GLU A 51 4.56 31.62 1.20
CA GLU A 51 5.78 31.74 2.02
C GLU A 51 7.09 31.46 1.25
N ASN A 52 6.99 31.23 -0.07
CA ASN A 52 8.11 30.97 -0.98
C ASN A 52 8.99 29.76 -0.56
N ILE A 53 8.34 28.72 -0.02
CA ILE A 53 8.96 27.47 0.43
C ILE A 53 8.69 26.37 -0.61
N PRO A 54 9.71 25.62 -1.06
CA PRO A 54 9.51 24.53 -1.99
C PRO A 54 8.66 23.41 -1.35
N PRO A 55 7.62 22.90 -2.04
CA PRO A 55 6.77 21.81 -1.57
C PRO A 55 7.49 20.45 -1.70
N THR A 56 8.60 20.30 -0.98
CA THR A 56 9.26 19.00 -0.81
C THR A 56 8.45 18.14 0.15
N PRO A 57 8.52 16.80 0.08
CA PRO A 57 7.76 15.91 0.97
C PRO A 57 7.97 16.25 2.46
N ASN A 58 9.21 16.50 2.87
CA ASN A 58 9.54 16.88 4.25
C ASN A 58 8.92 18.23 4.65
N ASN A 59 8.99 19.24 3.78
CA ASN A 59 8.40 20.54 4.08
C ASN A 59 6.87 20.48 4.10
N PHE A 60 6.27 19.71 3.18
CA PHE A 60 4.82 19.52 3.14
C PHE A 60 4.33 18.86 4.42
N GLN A 61 5.03 17.83 4.91
CA GLN A 61 4.69 17.16 6.18
C GLN A 61 4.70 18.13 7.37
N ILE A 62 5.74 18.95 7.51
CA ILE A 62 5.82 19.95 8.59
C ILE A 62 4.64 20.94 8.53
N TYR A 63 4.29 21.42 7.34
CA TYR A 63 3.17 22.35 7.16
C TYR A 63 1.82 21.66 7.32
N PHE A 64 1.72 20.40 6.93
CA PHE A 64 0.54 19.57 7.15
C PHE A 64 0.26 19.49 8.64
N ASP A 65 1.25 19.09 9.46
CA ASP A 65 1.10 18.99 10.91
C ASP A 65 0.77 20.34 11.56
N LYS A 66 1.51 21.39 11.19
CA LYS A 66 1.30 22.76 11.71
C LYS A 66 -0.08 23.32 11.38
N LEU A 67 -0.59 23.08 10.17
CA LEU A 67 -1.89 23.61 9.71
C LEU A 67 -3.06 22.69 10.10
N LEU A 68 -2.78 21.41 10.35
CA LEU A 68 -3.72 20.45 10.90
C LEU A 68 -4.07 20.86 12.33
N ASP A 69 -3.13 21.43 13.07
CA ASP A 69 -3.35 21.82 14.45
C ASP A 69 -4.47 22.84 14.67
N ASN A 70 -4.71 23.68 13.67
CA ASN A 70 -5.74 24.70 13.67
C ASN A 70 -7.10 24.20 13.17
N LYS A 71 -7.25 22.91 12.83
CA LYS A 71 -8.50 22.31 12.34
C LYS A 71 -9.34 21.70 13.47
N PRO A 72 -10.65 21.50 13.24
CA PRO A 72 -11.54 20.90 14.22
C PRO A 72 -11.06 19.51 14.67
N VAL A 73 -11.32 19.17 15.94
CA VAL A 73 -10.95 17.86 16.52
C VAL A 73 -11.55 16.69 15.73
N SER A 74 -12.75 16.85 15.20
CA SER A 74 -13.40 15.86 14.33
C SER A 74 -12.62 15.58 13.05
N PHE A 75 -12.04 16.60 12.43
CA PHE A 75 -11.20 16.46 11.25
C PHE A 75 -9.87 15.80 11.58
N LYS A 76 -9.20 16.23 12.67
CA LYS A 76 -7.96 15.61 13.15
C LYS A 76 -8.12 14.12 13.42
N LYS A 77 -9.17 13.75 14.16
CA LYS A 77 -9.46 12.34 14.50
C LYS A 77 -9.61 11.50 13.24
N ARG A 78 -10.31 12.01 12.23
CA ARG A 78 -10.51 11.33 10.96
C ARG A 78 -9.22 11.15 10.16
N ILE A 79 -8.37 12.18 10.11
CA ILE A 79 -7.08 12.10 9.44
C ILE A 79 -6.18 11.08 10.12
N ASN A 80 -6.19 11.01 11.45
CA ASN A 80 -5.46 9.98 12.19
C ASN A 80 -6.01 8.57 11.88
N GLU A 81 -7.33 8.38 11.83
CA GLU A 81 -7.93 7.10 11.44
C GLU A 81 -7.50 6.68 10.00
N LEU A 82 -7.40 7.64 9.08
CA LEU A 82 -6.92 7.38 7.72
C LEU A 82 -5.43 7.03 7.69
N LEU A 83 -4.60 7.79 8.40
CA LEU A 83 -3.16 7.55 8.50
C LEU A 83 -2.84 6.21 9.18
N GLU A 84 -3.60 5.84 10.21
CA GLU A 84 -3.47 4.53 10.86
C GLU A 84 -3.83 3.39 9.90
N ALA A 85 -4.89 3.55 9.09
CA ALA A 85 -5.25 2.57 8.08
C ALA A 85 -4.17 2.41 6.99
N GLU A 86 -3.50 3.49 6.60
CA GLU A 86 -2.35 3.46 5.67
C GLU A 86 -1.10 2.85 6.32
N ALA A 87 -0.83 3.15 7.60
CA ALA A 87 0.33 2.64 8.34
C ALA A 87 0.25 1.13 8.58
N VAL A 88 -0.94 0.57 8.82
CA VAL A 88 -1.15 -0.88 8.96
C VAL A 88 -0.66 -1.64 7.72
N ASN A 89 -0.78 -1.04 6.53
CA ASN A 89 -0.31 -1.65 5.29
C ASN A 89 1.24 -1.74 5.23
N ASP A 90 1.96 -0.77 5.79
CA ASP A 90 3.43 -0.78 5.80
C ASP A 90 3.97 -1.84 6.77
N ASP A 91 3.35 -2.00 7.94
CA ASP A 91 3.72 -3.04 8.90
C ASP A 91 3.45 -4.45 8.35
N GLU A 92 2.34 -4.65 7.64
CA GLU A 92 2.05 -5.92 6.96
C GLU A 92 3.07 -6.23 5.85
N HIS A 93 3.43 -5.23 5.04
CA HIS A 93 4.47 -5.36 4.02
C HIS A 93 5.83 -5.72 4.63
N ARG A 94 6.20 -5.09 5.76
CA ARG A 94 7.42 -5.38 6.50
C ARG A 94 7.40 -6.79 7.10
N ALA A 95 6.30 -7.19 7.73
CA ALA A 95 6.14 -8.54 8.28
C ALA A 95 6.24 -9.62 7.19
N LYS A 96 5.65 -9.37 6.02
CA LYS A 96 5.78 -10.25 4.86
C LYS A 96 7.24 -10.36 4.40
N MET A 97 7.95 -9.24 4.31
CA MET A 97 9.37 -9.23 3.95
C MET A 97 10.22 -10.01 4.96
N GLU A 98 9.97 -9.86 6.26
CA GLU A 98 10.64 -10.63 7.30
C GLU A 98 10.36 -12.13 7.18
N MET A 99 9.13 -12.50 6.84
CA MET A 99 8.75 -13.90 6.61
C MET A 99 9.48 -14.49 5.40
N ASP A 100 9.55 -13.75 4.29
CA ASP A 100 10.27 -14.17 3.08
C ASP A 100 11.77 -14.34 3.37
N VAL A 101 12.37 -13.43 4.14
CA VAL A 101 13.77 -13.53 4.58
C VAL A 101 13.97 -14.78 5.45
N LYS A 102 13.08 -15.03 6.41
CA LYS A 102 13.14 -16.19 7.29
C LYS A 102 13.03 -17.50 6.50
N GLU A 103 12.16 -17.56 5.50
CA GLU A 103 12.05 -18.72 4.62
C GLU A 103 13.33 -18.94 3.81
N GLY A 104 13.90 -17.87 3.26
CA GLY A 104 15.20 -17.91 2.57
C GLY A 104 16.31 -18.50 3.45
N PHE A 105 16.39 -18.11 4.73
CA PHE A 105 17.34 -18.70 5.67
C PHE A 105 17.09 -20.20 5.93
N ALA A 106 15.83 -20.63 6.01
CA ALA A 106 15.50 -22.04 6.16
C ALA A 106 15.94 -22.87 4.94
N GLN A 107 15.76 -22.33 3.74
CA GLN A 107 16.22 -22.96 2.49
C GLN A 107 17.76 -23.06 2.45
N ILE A 108 18.48 -21.98 2.78
CA ILE A 108 19.96 -21.99 2.86
C ILE A 108 20.45 -23.06 3.85
N LYS A 109 19.80 -23.16 5.02
CA LYS A 109 20.13 -24.18 6.02
C LYS A 109 19.94 -25.60 5.47
N SER A 110 18.85 -25.85 4.74
CA SER A 110 18.59 -27.15 4.10
C SER A 110 19.67 -27.49 3.08
N ILE A 111 20.04 -26.54 2.21
CA ILE A 111 21.11 -26.72 1.23
C ILE A 111 22.43 -27.07 1.94
N MET A 112 22.78 -26.37 3.02
CA MET A 112 24.01 -26.64 3.79
C MET A 112 24.02 -28.06 4.39
N GLN A 113 22.87 -28.54 4.87
CA GLN A 113 22.72 -29.91 5.38
C GLN A 113 22.95 -30.96 4.28
N VAL A 114 22.43 -30.70 3.08
CA VAL A 114 22.65 -31.57 1.91
C VAL A 114 24.14 -31.58 1.53
N VAL A 115 24.77 -30.41 1.43
CA VAL A 115 26.22 -30.28 1.14
C VAL A 115 27.05 -31.02 2.18
N SER A 116 26.73 -30.90 3.47
CA SER A 116 27.42 -31.62 4.55
C SER A 116 27.30 -33.14 4.39
N THR A 117 26.11 -33.63 4.03
CA THR A 117 25.86 -35.05 3.79
C THR A 117 26.67 -35.56 2.60
N VAL A 118 26.66 -34.83 1.48
CA VAL A 118 27.45 -35.18 0.29
C VAL A 118 28.95 -35.22 0.63
N TYR A 119 29.45 -34.23 1.38
CA TYR A 119 30.84 -34.19 1.81
C TYR A 119 31.22 -35.41 2.66
N LYS A 120 30.38 -35.79 3.64
CA LYS A 120 30.61 -36.99 4.46
C LYS A 120 30.65 -38.25 3.59
N ASN A 121 29.72 -38.40 2.66
CA ASN A 121 29.65 -39.55 1.77
C ASN A 121 30.89 -39.64 0.85
N LEU A 122 31.34 -38.51 0.31
CA LEU A 122 32.58 -38.45 -0.47
C LEU A 122 33.80 -38.85 0.34
N ASN A 123 33.87 -38.43 1.61
CA ASN A 123 34.98 -38.79 2.48
C ASN A 123 34.98 -40.30 2.79
N VAL A 124 33.81 -40.91 3.01
CA VAL A 124 33.68 -42.36 3.16
C VAL A 124 34.13 -43.09 1.90
N MET A 125 33.68 -42.66 0.72
CA MET A 125 34.12 -43.23 -0.56
C MET A 125 35.64 -43.11 -0.75
N ARG A 126 36.22 -41.97 -0.41
CA ARG A 126 37.67 -41.75 -0.46
C ARG A 126 38.43 -42.76 0.39
N GLU A 127 38.00 -42.99 1.62
CA GLU A 127 38.62 -43.97 2.52
C GLU A 127 38.46 -45.41 2.00
N ILE A 128 37.31 -45.76 1.41
CA ILE A 128 37.10 -47.06 0.77
C ILE A 128 38.08 -47.26 -0.39
N ILE A 129 38.20 -46.28 -1.28
CA ILE A 129 39.13 -46.34 -2.42
C ILE A 129 40.55 -46.51 -1.91
N LYS A 130 40.96 -45.70 -0.93
CA LYS A 130 42.32 -45.76 -0.34
C LYS A 130 42.64 -47.14 0.23
N LYS A 131 41.70 -47.77 0.95
CA LYS A 131 41.86 -49.15 1.45
C LYS A 131 42.02 -50.14 0.31
N ARG A 132 41.18 -50.06 -0.72
CA ARG A 132 41.26 -50.93 -1.90
C ARG A 132 42.57 -50.79 -2.66
N THR A 133 43.09 -49.57 -2.80
CA THR A 133 44.39 -49.34 -3.45
C THR A 133 45.56 -49.90 -2.65
N ASN A 134 45.46 -49.98 -1.32
CA ASN A 134 46.50 -50.59 -0.48
C ASN A 134 46.43 -52.13 -0.46
N GLU A 135 45.31 -52.73 -0.90
CA GLU A 135 45.12 -54.18 -1.01
C GLU A 135 45.57 -54.76 -2.37
N LEU A 136 45.87 -53.90 -3.34
CA LEU A 136 46.35 -54.23 -4.70
C LEU A 136 47.85 -53.99 -4.83
#